data_AF-A0A853KEA1-F1
#
_entry.id   AF-A0A853KEA1-F1
#
_cell.length_a   1.000
_cell.length_b   1.000
_cell.length_c   1.000
_cell.angle_alpha   90.00
_cell.angle_beta   90.00
_cell.angle_gamma   90.00
#
_symmetry.space_group_name_H-M   'P 1'
#
loop_
_entity.id
_entity.type
_entity.pdbx_description
1 polymer ?
#
loop_
_entity_poly.entity_id
_entity_poly.type
_entity_poly.pdbx_seq_one_letter_code
_entity_poly.pdbx_strand_id
1 'polypeptide(L)'
;MRKPTNGIQVPFQLYLIWVEPAGDLFFSPEGICMIDEERHYRIYSEAARHNVLRAAALKYSIDELLNGVEFRGSIYRFEDLSNLREALSLRDASVAATLRALYEKHPQRFHFLGSSVYTM
;
A
#
# COMPACT_ATOMS: atom_id res chain seq x y z
N MET A 1 -21.26 -26.04 -4.66
CA MET A 1 -21.28 -24.57 -4.80
C MET A 1 -20.61 -23.95 -3.57
N ARG A 2 -19.38 -23.45 -3.70
CA ARG A 2 -18.77 -22.63 -2.64
C ARG A 2 -19.41 -21.24 -2.73
N LYS A 3 -20.02 -20.77 -1.64
CA LYS A 3 -20.54 -19.40 -1.55
C LYS A 3 -19.39 -18.43 -1.82
N PRO A 4 -19.56 -17.36 -2.62
CA PRO A 4 -18.59 -16.29 -2.63
C PRO A 4 -18.56 -15.72 -1.21
N THR A 5 -17.42 -15.84 -0.55
CA THR A 5 -17.15 -15.17 0.71
C THR A 5 -17.36 -13.69 0.44
N ASN A 6 -18.45 -13.11 0.97
CA ASN A 6 -18.65 -11.67 0.99
C ASN A 6 -17.41 -11.10 1.68
N GLY A 7 -16.46 -10.60 0.88
CA GLY A 7 -15.31 -9.89 1.38
C GLY A 7 -15.87 -8.70 2.15
N ILE A 8 -15.71 -8.74 3.47
CA ILE A 8 -16.21 -7.69 4.35
C ILE A 8 -15.65 -6.38 3.82
N GLN A 9 -16.55 -5.50 3.36
CA GLN A 9 -16.23 -4.15 2.94
C GLN A 9 -15.93 -3.37 4.21
N VAL A 10 -14.65 -3.23 4.51
CA VAL A 10 -14.21 -2.36 5.60
C VAL A 10 -13.71 -1.08 4.93
N PRO A 11 -14.24 0.10 5.25
CA PRO A 11 -13.60 1.34 4.82
C PRO A 11 -12.16 1.39 5.34
N PHE A 12 -11.24 1.72 4.44
CA PHE A 12 -9.81 1.83 4.75
C PHE A 12 -9.22 3.09 4.15
N GLN A 13 -8.18 3.64 4.77
CA GLN A 13 -7.29 4.61 4.14
C GLN A 13 -6.27 3.86 3.28
N LEU A 14 -5.83 4.47 2.18
CA LEU A 14 -4.95 3.84 1.20
C LEU A 14 -3.74 4.74 0.94
N TYR A 15 -2.54 4.21 1.17
CA TYR A 15 -1.30 4.91 0.95
C TYR A 15 -0.33 4.11 0.08
N LEU A 16 0.38 4.78 -0.82
CA LEU A 16 1.56 4.25 -1.49
C LEU A 16 2.79 4.55 -0.65
N ILE A 17 3.67 3.57 -0.52
CA ILE A 17 4.93 3.70 0.21
C ILE A 17 6.05 3.88 -0.81
N TRP A 18 6.64 5.06 -0.79
CA TRP A 18 7.86 5.40 -1.51
C TRP A 18 9.06 5.17 -0.63
N VAL A 19 10.11 4.57 -1.20
CA VAL A 19 11.38 4.33 -0.52
C VAL A 19 12.50 4.94 -1.35
N GLU A 20 13.33 5.75 -0.70
CA GLU A 20 14.62 6.20 -1.19
C GLU A 20 15.70 5.43 -0.41
N PRO A 21 16.37 4.45 -1.05
CA PRO A 21 17.44 3.69 -0.41
C PRO A 21 18.62 4.57 0.00
N ALA A 22 19.42 4.06 0.95
CA ALA A 22 20.63 4.74 1.41
C ALA A 22 21.59 5.04 0.25
N GLY A 23 21.87 6.31 -0.01
CA GLY A 23 22.81 6.72 -1.07
C GLY A 23 22.24 6.64 -2.49
N ASP A 24 20.93 6.42 -2.63
CA ASP A 24 20.20 6.66 -3.87
C ASP A 24 19.55 8.05 -3.83
N LEU A 25 19.26 8.64 -4.99
CA LEU A 25 18.57 9.93 -5.12
C LEU A 25 17.15 9.77 -5.66
N PHE A 26 16.71 8.53 -5.91
CA PHE A 26 15.40 8.25 -6.49
C PHE A 26 14.49 7.49 -5.52
N PHE A 27 13.27 8.01 -5.36
CA PHE A 27 12.19 7.28 -4.72
C PHE A 27 11.62 6.24 -5.67
N SER A 28 11.48 5.02 -5.17
CA SER A 28 10.78 3.93 -5.85
C SER A 28 9.55 3.51 -5.04
N PRO A 29 8.43 3.14 -5.69
CA PRO A 29 7.26 2.68 -4.99
C PRO A 29 7.46 1.21 -4.61
N GLU A 30 7.47 0.89 -3.31
CA GLU A 30 7.80 -0.45 -2.82
C GLU A 30 6.65 -1.16 -2.09
N GLY A 31 5.55 -0.46 -1.79
CA GLY A 31 4.43 -1.09 -1.10
C GLY A 31 3.17 -0.24 -1.05
N ILE A 32 2.07 -0.85 -0.64
CA ILE A 32 0.83 -0.20 -0.27
C ILE A 32 0.59 -0.42 1.22
N CYS A 33 0.21 0.64 1.92
CA CYS A 33 -0.35 0.56 3.26
C CYS A 33 -1.86 0.80 3.20
N MET A 34 -2.62 -0.12 3.78
CA MET A 34 -4.05 0.05 4.04
C MET A 34 -4.29 0.08 5.54
N ILE A 35 -5.12 1.01 5.99
CA ILE A 35 -5.46 1.19 7.40
C ILE A 35 -6.97 1.16 7.52
N ASP A 36 -7.53 0.16 8.20
CA ASP A 36 -8.97 0.11 8.43
C ASP A 36 -9.41 1.03 9.59
N GLU A 37 -10.72 1.14 9.82
CA GLU A 37 -11.29 1.99 10.90
C GLU A 37 -10.80 1.62 12.30
N GLU A 38 -10.44 0.35 12.52
CA GLU A 38 -9.88 -0.14 13.79
C GLU A 38 -8.38 0.16 13.91
N ARG A 39 -7.80 0.89 12.93
CA ARG A 39 -6.38 1.22 12.81
C ARG A 39 -5.49 -0.02 12.64
N HIS A 40 -6.01 -1.09 12.05
CA HIS A 40 -5.17 -2.22 11.67
C HIS A 40 -4.44 -1.92 10.36
N TYR A 41 -3.11 -1.96 10.45
CA TYR A 41 -2.20 -1.76 9.32
C TYR A 41 -2.06 -3.05 8.52
N ARG A 42 -2.28 -2.97 7.21
CA ARG A 42 -2.02 -4.04 6.24
C ARG A 42 -1.08 -3.55 5.16
N ILE A 43 0.05 -4.21 5.02
CA ILE A 43 1.07 -3.86 4.02
C ILE A 43 1.02 -4.88 2.88
N TYR A 44 0.98 -4.38 1.65
CA TYR A 44 1.08 -5.18 0.42
C TYR A 44 2.34 -4.74 -0.32
N SER A 45 3.31 -5.63 -0.44
CA SER A 45 4.62 -5.36 -1.03
C SER A 45 5.25 -6.66 -1.49
N GLU A 46 6.45 -6.58 -2.08
CA GLU A 46 7.28 -7.77 -2.25
C GLU A 46 7.67 -8.38 -0.89
N ALA A 47 7.84 -9.70 -0.86
CA ALA A 47 8.14 -10.45 0.35
C ALA A 47 9.42 -9.95 1.05
N ALA A 48 10.45 -9.59 0.28
CA ALA A 48 11.72 -9.09 0.82
C ALA A 48 11.57 -7.74 1.56
N ARG A 49 10.59 -6.90 1.17
CA ARG A 49 10.37 -5.57 1.75
C ARG A 49 9.30 -5.55 2.84
N HIS A 50 8.44 -6.57 2.90
CA HIS A 50 7.26 -6.56 3.78
C HIS A 50 7.58 -6.24 5.24
N ASN A 51 8.58 -6.91 5.82
CA ASN A 51 8.90 -6.75 7.24
C ASN A 51 9.45 -5.36 7.57
N VAL A 52 10.27 -4.76 6.69
CA VAL A 52 10.82 -3.42 6.94
C VAL A 52 9.76 -2.34 6.76
N LEU A 53 8.93 -2.44 5.73
CA LEU A 53 7.82 -1.51 5.49
C LEU A 53 6.80 -1.54 6.62
N ARG A 54 6.43 -2.75 7.09
CA ARG A 54 5.56 -2.92 8.25
C ARG A 54 6.15 -2.32 9.51
N ALA A 55 7.45 -2.54 9.75
CA ALA A 55 8.12 -1.96 10.92
C ALA A 55 8.15 -0.43 10.87
N ALA A 56 8.40 0.18 9.71
CA ALA A 56 8.36 1.62 9.52
C ALA A 56 6.94 2.17 9.78
N ALA A 57 5.92 1.56 9.16
CA ALA A 57 4.52 1.98 9.29
C ALA A 57 3.98 1.91 10.73
N LEU A 58 4.48 0.97 11.54
CA LEU A 58 4.09 0.84 12.95
C LEU A 58 4.89 1.75 13.89
N LYS A 59 6.07 2.20 13.48
CA LYS A 59 6.98 2.98 14.32
C LYS A 59 6.68 4.48 14.29
N TYR A 60 6.28 5.00 13.13
CA TYR A 60 6.07 6.43 12.91
C TYR A 60 4.58 6.71 12.69
N SER A 61 4.16 7.92 13.03
CA SER A 61 2.80 8.39 12.74
C SER A 61 2.59 8.60 11.24
N ILE A 62 1.33 8.64 10.82
CA ILE A 62 0.98 8.91 9.41
C ILE A 62 1.46 10.29 8.98
N ASP A 63 1.33 11.31 9.82
CA ASP A 63 1.81 12.66 9.50
C ASP A 63 3.32 12.68 9.27
N GLU A 64 4.10 11.98 10.11
CA GLU A 64 5.54 11.83 9.88
C GLU A 64 5.83 11.11 8.56
N LEU A 65 5.13 10.00 8.30
CA LEU A 65 5.31 9.21 7.07
C LEU A 65 4.92 10.01 5.82
N LEU A 66 3.91 10.86 5.86
CA LEU A 66 3.53 11.74 4.75
C LEU A 66 4.62 12.79 4.46
N ASN A 67 5.33 13.26 5.48
CA ASN A 67 6.44 14.20 5.34
C ASN A 67 7.78 13.52 4.97
N GLY A 68 7.88 12.21 5.19
CA GLY A 68 9.09 11.43 4.95
C GLY A 68 9.91 11.24 6.22
N VAL A 69 10.28 10.00 6.51
CA VAL A 69 11.07 9.63 7.69
C VAL A 69 12.30 8.82 7.32
N GLU A 70 13.41 9.08 7.98
CA GLU A 70 14.58 8.21 7.89
C GLU A 70 14.42 7.01 8.85
N PHE A 71 14.58 5.81 8.31
CA PHE A 71 14.53 4.58 9.08
C PHE A 71 15.52 3.56 8.52
N ARG A 72 16.44 3.06 9.36
CA ARG A 72 17.46 2.08 8.96
C ARG A 72 18.28 2.51 7.72
N GLY A 73 18.57 3.82 7.62
CA GLY A 73 19.37 4.42 6.56
C GLY A 73 18.63 4.68 5.24
N SER A 74 17.33 4.44 5.14
CA SER A 74 16.51 4.78 3.96
C SER A 74 15.41 5.76 4.35
N ILE A 75 14.96 6.57 3.40
CA ILE A 75 13.83 7.48 3.60
C ILE A 75 12.55 6.80 3.11
N TYR A 76 11.53 6.81 3.96
CA TYR A 76 10.20 6.25 3.67
C TYR A 76 9.20 7.39 3.65
N ARG A 77 8.41 7.49 2.58
CA ARG A 77 7.37 8.50 2.45
C ARG A 77 6.06 7.88 1.99
N PHE A 78 4.97 8.22 2.65
CA PHE A 78 3.63 7.85 2.24
C PHE A 78 3.07 8.87 1.26
N GLU A 79 2.30 8.39 0.31
CA GLU A 79 1.46 9.21 -0.56
C GLU A 79 0.00 8.75 -0.39
N ASP A 80 -0.88 9.69 -0.08
CA ASP A 80 -2.31 9.42 0.03
C ASP A 80 -2.93 9.13 -1.35
N LEU A 81 -3.51 7.94 -1.50
CA LEU A 81 -4.15 7.50 -2.74
C LEU A 81 -5.67 7.66 -2.73
N SER A 82 -6.26 8.39 -1.78
CA SER A 82 -7.71 8.60 -1.68
C SER A 82 -8.30 9.16 -2.97
N ASN A 83 -7.62 10.14 -3.58
CA ASN A 83 -8.04 10.73 -4.86
C ASN A 83 -7.99 9.72 -6.01
N LEU A 84 -6.94 8.89 -6.06
CA LEU A 84 -6.81 7.85 -7.08
C LEU A 84 -7.88 6.77 -6.89
N ARG A 85 -8.14 6.37 -5.64
CA ARG A 85 -9.20 5.41 -5.31
C ARG A 85 -10.57 5.92 -5.75
N GLU A 86 -10.85 7.20 -5.53
CA GLU A 86 -12.08 7.84 -6.00
C GLU A 86 -12.16 7.87 -7.53
N ALA A 87 -11.10 8.30 -8.20
CA ALA A 87 -11.05 8.34 -9.67
C ALA A 87 -11.26 6.96 -10.32
N LEU A 88 -10.85 5.89 -9.65
CA LEU A 88 -11.06 4.51 -10.09
C LEU A 88 -12.42 3.92 -9.66
N SER A 89 -13.29 4.72 -9.04
CA SER A 89 -14.59 4.27 -8.50
C SER A 89 -14.47 3.11 -7.49
N LEU A 90 -13.41 3.11 -6.68
CA LEU A 90 -13.08 2.04 -5.74
C LEU A 90 -13.51 2.35 -4.30
N ARG A 91 -14.49 3.24 -4.09
CA ARG A 91 -14.95 3.61 -2.74
C ARG A 91 -15.47 2.38 -1.96
N ASP A 92 -16.27 1.52 -2.59
CA ASP A 92 -16.85 0.33 -1.93
C ASP A 92 -16.19 -0.99 -2.36
N ALA A 93 -15.00 -0.90 -2.97
CA ALA A 93 -14.28 -2.08 -3.44
C ALA A 93 -13.68 -2.88 -2.28
N SER A 94 -13.66 -4.21 -2.42
CA SER A 94 -12.88 -5.06 -1.52
C SER A 94 -11.40 -4.79 -1.70
N VAL A 95 -10.59 -5.08 -0.68
CA VAL A 95 -9.13 -4.91 -0.74
C VAL A 95 -8.52 -5.59 -1.98
N ALA A 96 -8.92 -6.83 -2.28
CA ALA A 96 -8.44 -7.55 -3.46
C ALA A 96 -8.81 -6.83 -4.77
N ALA A 97 -10.05 -6.35 -4.89
CA ALA A 97 -10.49 -5.60 -6.06
C ALA A 97 -9.73 -4.27 -6.20
N THR A 98 -9.45 -3.59 -5.09
CA THR A 98 -8.65 -2.36 -5.07
C THR A 98 -7.22 -2.61 -5.55
N LEU A 99 -6.52 -3.60 -4.99
CA LEU A 99 -5.15 -3.93 -5.38
C LEU A 99 -5.06 -4.32 -6.86
N ARG A 100 -6.01 -5.13 -7.33
CA ARG A 100 -6.11 -5.51 -8.74
C ARG A 100 -6.32 -4.31 -9.65
N ALA A 101 -7.27 -3.42 -9.33
CA ALA A 101 -7.56 -2.24 -10.12
C ALA A 101 -6.36 -1.28 -10.18
N LEU A 102 -5.64 -1.08 -9.06
CA LEU A 102 -4.42 -0.27 -9.04
C LEU A 102 -3.35 -0.85 -9.98
N TYR A 103 -3.11 -2.15 -9.92
CA TYR A 103 -2.16 -2.84 -10.80
C TYR A 103 -2.58 -2.76 -12.27
N GLU A 104 -3.83 -3.08 -12.60
CA GLU A 104 -4.30 -3.08 -13.99
C GLU A 104 -4.29 -1.68 -14.63
N LYS A 105 -4.55 -0.62 -13.84
CA LYS A 105 -4.59 0.76 -14.35
C LYS A 105 -3.22 1.42 -14.40
N HIS A 106 -2.35 1.10 -13.44
CA HIS A 106 -1.01 1.70 -13.33
C HIS A 106 0.06 0.64 -13.05
N PRO A 107 0.28 -0.33 -13.95
CA PRO A 107 1.11 -1.51 -13.69
C PRO A 107 2.58 -1.16 -13.40
N GLN A 108 3.11 -0.11 -14.02
CA GLN A 108 4.50 0.34 -13.77
C GLN A 108 4.68 0.87 -12.34
N ARG A 109 3.67 1.60 -11.83
CA ARG A 109 3.71 2.21 -10.50
C ARG A 109 3.47 1.20 -9.38
N PHE A 110 2.65 0.17 -9.65
CA PHE A 110 2.29 -0.86 -8.68
C PHE A 110 2.86 -2.23 -9.05
N HIS A 111 4.01 -2.28 -9.73
CA HIS A 111 4.58 -3.52 -10.26
C HIS A 111 4.81 -4.59 -9.18
N PHE A 112 5.16 -4.16 -7.95
CA PHE A 112 5.33 -5.02 -6.77
C PHE A 112 4.06 -5.78 -6.36
N LEU A 113 2.87 -5.37 -6.83
CA LEU A 113 1.62 -6.09 -6.60
C LEU A 113 1.43 -7.28 -7.53
N GLY A 114 2.24 -7.42 -8.60
CA GLY A 114 2.03 -8.44 -9.63
C GLY A 114 1.81 -9.83 -9.04
N SER A 115 2.71 -10.29 -8.17
CA SER A 115 2.60 -11.61 -7.50
C SER A 115 1.37 -11.73 -6.58
N SER A 116 0.96 -10.64 -5.94
CA SER A 116 -0.19 -10.61 -5.03
C SER A 116 -1.53 -10.64 -5.76
N VAL A 117 -1.61 -10.06 -6.96
CA VAL A 117 -2.85 -10.00 -7.77
C VAL A 117 -3.14 -11.34 -8.46
N TYR A 118 -2.12 -12.13 -8.81
CA TYR A 118 -2.32 -13.44 -9.45
C TYR A 118 -2.63 -14.59 -8.48
N THR A 119 -2.44 -14.40 -7.17
CA THR A 119 -2.64 -15.45 -6.16
C THR A 119 -3.98 -15.33 -5.41
N MET A 120 -4.70 -14.21 -5.57
CA MET A 120 -6.03 -13.96 -4.99
C MET A 120 -7.15 -14.42 -5.91
#